data_AF-A0A0F9JJ80-F1
#
_entry.id   AF-A0A0F9JJ80-F1
#
_cell.length_a   1.000
_cell.length_b   1.000
_cell.length_c   1.000
_cell.angle_alpha   90.00
_cell.angle_beta   90.00
_cell.angle_gamma   90.00
#
_symmetry.space_group_name_H-M   'P 1'
#
loop_
_entity.id
_entity.type
_entity.pdbx_description
1 polymer ?
#
loop_
_entity_poly.entity_id
_entity_poly.type
_entity_poly.pdbx_seq_one_letter_code
_entity_poly.pdbx_strand_id
1 'polypeptide(L)'
;MAEPDRFDPFGRGTRRIDRGDAAKPPRPSILAAAIDQIPKELPEAAALDGAGGFRTVCYLILPMLRTPLLATFLVSMILVFADTGANILLYPPGGETLLIALYAIEAKGGDRVFSLSGRVRVWWHLPMGVGGFALALGIAVFLVTLRGWPVLAFAACGGAIALSYLMPPMSFSYRGLGETVIAIGYGPGLTLGGFYLQTGELSWSAALASTVPALAVFAMALANEVPDWHGDRLVGKRNLIVRIGRRRAAVLYA
;
A
#
# COMPACT_ATOMS: atom_id res chain seq x y z
N MET A 1 64.59 20.84 -0.78
CA MET A 1 63.50 21.60 -1.41
C MET A 1 62.44 20.60 -1.84
N ALA A 2 61.39 20.44 -1.03
CA ALA A 2 60.30 19.49 -1.29
C ALA A 2 59.00 20.05 -0.69
N GLU A 3 57.96 20.16 -1.51
CA GLU A 3 56.66 19.51 -1.27
C GLU A 3 55.86 19.51 -2.60
N PRO A 4 55.35 18.35 -3.06
CA PRO A 4 54.47 18.27 -4.23
C PRO A 4 53.00 18.52 -3.84
N ASP A 5 52.24 19.08 -4.79
CA ASP A 5 50.85 19.52 -4.67
C ASP A 5 49.94 18.54 -3.91
N ARG A 6 49.36 19.02 -2.80
CA ARG A 6 48.27 18.36 -2.09
C ARG A 6 47.01 18.36 -2.95
N PHE A 7 46.62 17.17 -3.39
CA PHE A 7 45.27 16.88 -3.88
C PHE A 7 44.26 17.15 -2.73
N ASP A 8 43.43 18.18 -2.85
CA ASP A 8 42.31 18.48 -1.94
C ASP A 8 41.07 17.68 -2.38
N PRO A 9 40.72 16.57 -1.72
CA PRO A 9 39.59 15.75 -2.12
C PRO A 9 38.24 16.37 -1.69
N PHE A 10 38.27 17.52 -1.00
CA PHE A 10 37.09 18.19 -0.45
C PHE A 10 36.82 19.57 -1.05
N GLY A 11 37.49 19.92 -2.16
CA GLY A 11 37.13 21.03 -3.03
C GLY A 11 36.72 22.31 -2.29
N ARG A 12 37.50 22.75 -1.30
CA ARG A 12 37.21 24.00 -0.57
C ARG A 12 37.67 25.23 -1.35
N GLY A 13 37.46 25.21 -2.68
CA GLY A 13 37.44 26.41 -3.50
C GLY A 13 36.17 27.16 -3.17
N THR A 14 36.32 28.34 -2.57
CA THR A 14 35.23 29.27 -2.23
C THR A 14 34.50 29.73 -3.50
N ARG A 15 33.61 28.90 -4.04
CA ARG A 15 32.57 29.37 -4.95
C ARG A 15 31.66 30.27 -4.14
N ARG A 16 31.82 31.58 -4.35
CA ARG A 16 30.82 32.59 -4.04
C ARG A 16 29.51 32.12 -4.65
N ILE A 17 28.59 31.62 -3.83
CA ILE A 17 27.23 31.31 -4.27
C ILE A 17 26.59 32.67 -4.54
N ASP A 18 26.41 32.99 -5.82
CA ASP A 18 25.62 34.15 -6.24
C ASP A 18 24.25 34.05 -5.56
N ARG A 19 23.91 35.07 -4.76
CA ARG A 19 22.59 35.30 -4.17
C ARG A 19 21.58 35.71 -5.27
N GLY A 20 21.49 34.93 -6.34
CA GLY A 20 20.65 35.16 -7.51
C GLY A 20 19.56 34.10 -7.71
N ASP A 21 19.74 32.89 -7.17
CA ASP A 21 18.70 31.86 -7.18
C ASP A 21 17.72 32.12 -6.03
N ALA A 22 16.85 33.11 -6.25
CA ALA A 22 15.66 33.29 -5.45
C ALA A 22 14.91 31.96 -5.42
N ALA A 23 14.91 31.31 -4.26
CA ALA A 23 14.06 30.17 -3.96
C ALA A 23 12.65 30.54 -4.42
N LYS A 24 12.15 29.90 -5.48
CA LYS A 24 10.74 30.02 -5.88
C LYS A 24 9.92 29.86 -4.61
N PRO A 25 8.98 30.78 -4.32
CA PRO A 25 8.19 30.66 -3.11
C PRO A 25 7.59 29.25 -3.06
N PRO A 26 7.64 28.56 -1.90
CA PRO A 26 7.07 27.23 -1.79
C PRO A 26 5.63 27.31 -2.28
N ARG A 27 5.27 26.46 -3.25
CA ARG A 27 3.89 26.41 -3.76
C ARG A 27 2.99 26.23 -2.53
N PRO A 28 2.06 27.15 -2.24
CA PRO A 28 1.23 27.03 -1.06
C PRO A 28 0.49 25.70 -1.17
N SER A 29 0.65 24.85 -0.16
CA SER A 29 -0.07 23.59 -0.09
C SER A 29 -1.57 23.90 -0.03
N ILE A 30 -2.41 22.99 -0.54
CA ILE A 30 -3.87 23.14 -0.52
C ILE A 30 -4.35 23.46 0.90
N LEU A 31 -3.70 22.86 1.91
CA LEU A 31 -3.95 23.11 3.32
C LEU A 31 -3.55 24.53 3.77
N ALA A 32 -2.39 25.04 3.35
CA ALA A 32 -1.96 26.40 3.69
C ALA A 32 -2.91 27.45 3.10
N ALA A 33 -3.31 27.29 1.83
CA ALA A 33 -4.27 28.17 1.19
C ALA A 33 -5.66 28.12 1.87
N ALA A 34 -6.06 26.97 2.40
CA ALA A 34 -7.31 26.82 3.14
C ALA A 34 -7.27 27.44 4.54
N ILE A 35 -6.12 27.41 5.21
CA ILE A 35 -5.92 28.07 6.51
C ILE A 35 -5.99 29.59 6.34
N ASP A 36 -5.38 30.13 5.27
CA ASP A 36 -5.40 31.57 4.99
C ASP A 36 -6.80 32.10 4.64
N GLN A 37 -7.72 31.23 4.22
CA GLN A 37 -9.12 31.59 3.97
C GLN A 37 -9.96 31.70 5.26
N ILE A 38 -9.44 31.26 6.41
CA ILE A 38 -10.15 31.40 7.69
C ILE A 38 -10.10 32.88 8.10
N PRO A 39 -11.26 33.57 8.25
CA PRO A 39 -11.29 34.95 8.70
C PRO A 39 -10.61 35.07 10.07
N LYS A 40 -9.72 36.05 10.23
CA LYS A 40 -8.96 36.25 11.49
C LYS A 40 -9.86 36.70 12.63
N GLU A 41 -11.05 37.19 12.30
CA GLU A 41 -12.06 37.69 13.22
C GLU A 41 -12.88 36.55 13.84
N LEU A 42 -12.86 35.35 13.25
CA LEU A 42 -13.68 34.21 13.70
C LEU A 42 -13.35 33.75 15.13
N PRO A 43 -12.07 33.62 15.53
CA PRO A 43 -11.70 33.25 16.90
C PRO A 43 -11.99 34.36 17.91
N GLU A 44 -11.89 35.62 17.48
CA GLU A 44 -12.16 36.80 18.31
C GLU A 44 -13.67 36.92 18.59
N ALA A 45 -14.51 36.72 17.57
CA ALA A 45 -15.96 36.65 17.71
C ALA A 45 -16.39 35.49 18.62
N ALA A 46 -15.83 34.30 18.43
CA ALA A 46 -16.11 33.14 19.29
C ALA A 46 -15.70 33.38 20.76
N ALA A 47 -14.59 34.11 20.99
CA ALA A 47 -14.15 34.47 22.33
C ALA A 47 -15.08 35.51 22.99
N LEU A 48 -15.59 36.48 22.21
CA LEU A 48 -16.61 37.44 22.67
C LEU A 48 -17.93 36.75 23.05
N ASP A 49 -18.30 35.69 22.33
CA ASP A 49 -19.46 34.83 22.64
C ASP A 49 -19.20 33.82 23.78
N GLY A 50 -18.05 33.91 24.46
CA GLY A 50 -17.70 33.06 25.61
C GLY A 50 -17.27 31.63 25.24
N ALA A 51 -16.98 31.34 23.97
CA ALA A 51 -16.45 30.05 23.57
C ALA A 51 -14.95 29.93 23.91
N GLY A 52 -14.58 28.88 24.65
CA GLY A 52 -13.17 28.58 24.92
C GLY A 52 -12.42 28.11 23.67
N GLY A 53 -11.10 28.32 23.63
CA GLY A 53 -10.27 28.03 22.44
C GLY A 53 -10.40 26.59 21.91
N PHE A 54 -10.59 25.60 22.79
CA PHE A 54 -10.82 24.22 22.37
C PHE A 54 -12.16 24.05 21.61
N ARG A 55 -13.22 24.75 22.04
CA ARG A 55 -14.51 24.73 21.34
C ARG A 55 -14.41 25.43 19.99
N THR A 56 -13.69 26.55 19.92
CA THR A 56 -13.44 27.28 18.67
C THR A 56 -12.72 26.40 17.64
N VAL A 57 -11.69 25.68 18.07
CA VAL A 57 -10.95 24.77 17.18
C VAL A 57 -11.83 23.61 16.72
N CYS A 58 -12.45 22.86 17.63
CA CYS A 58 -13.17 21.63 17.28
C CYS A 58 -14.51 21.87 16.58
N TYR A 59 -15.21 22.95 16.87
CA TYR A 59 -16.58 23.19 16.39
C TYR A 59 -16.70 24.28 15.32
N LEU A 60 -15.70 25.16 15.16
CA LEU A 60 -15.69 26.16 14.09
C LEU A 60 -14.60 25.87 13.05
N ILE A 61 -13.34 25.77 13.49
CA ILE A 61 -12.19 25.67 12.57
C ILE A 61 -12.10 24.29 11.92
N LEU A 62 -12.19 23.21 12.69
CA LEU A 62 -12.09 21.83 12.17
C LEU A 62 -13.17 21.50 11.12
N PRO A 63 -14.45 21.87 11.34
CA PRO A 63 -15.50 21.65 10.35
C PRO A 63 -15.29 22.45 9.06
N MET A 64 -14.68 23.65 9.14
CA MET A 64 -14.31 24.42 7.96
C MET A 64 -13.11 23.79 7.22
N LEU A 65 -12.15 23.23 7.95
CA LEU A 65 -10.98 22.56 7.39
C LEU A 65 -11.24 21.12 6.93
N ARG A 66 -12.41 20.52 7.20
CA ARG A 66 -12.68 19.10 6.89
C ARG A 66 -12.48 18.77 5.40
N THR A 67 -12.96 19.63 4.51
CA THR A 67 -12.87 19.43 3.06
C THR A 67 -11.45 19.59 2.54
N PRO A 68 -10.71 20.66 2.87
CA PRO A 68 -9.31 20.80 2.44
C PRO A 68 -8.37 19.78 3.11
N LEU A 69 -8.65 19.34 4.34
CA LEU A 69 -7.92 18.23 4.98
C LEU A 69 -8.11 16.93 4.21
N LEU A 70 -9.36 16.58 3.86
CA LEU A 70 -9.65 15.39 3.09
C LEU A 70 -9.01 15.45 1.69
N ALA A 71 -9.11 16.59 1.01
CA ALA A 71 -8.52 16.79 -0.31
C ALA A 71 -6.99 16.69 -0.27
N THR A 72 -6.35 17.36 0.69
CA THR A 72 -4.89 17.31 0.86
C THR A 72 -4.44 15.90 1.20
N PHE A 73 -5.15 15.21 2.10
CA PHE A 73 -4.87 13.81 2.44
C PHE A 73 -4.96 12.89 1.21
N LEU A 74 -6.03 12.99 0.42
CA LEU A 74 -6.20 12.15 -0.77
C LEU A 74 -5.13 12.43 -1.83
N VAL A 75 -4.81 13.70 -2.10
CA VAL A 75 -3.77 14.07 -3.06
C VAL A 75 -2.40 13.61 -2.57
N SER A 76 -2.06 13.83 -1.30
CA SER A 76 -0.81 13.33 -0.71
C SER A 76 -0.74 11.82 -0.75
N MET A 77 -1.83 11.11 -0.46
CA MET A 77 -1.88 9.66 -0.53
C MET A 77 -1.59 9.17 -1.97
N ILE A 78 -2.29 9.72 -2.97
CA ILE A 78 -2.07 9.37 -4.39
C ILE A 78 -0.61 9.61 -4.80
N LEU A 79 -0.05 10.76 -4.42
CA LEU A 79 1.34 11.11 -4.75
C LEU A 79 2.35 10.20 -4.04
N VAL A 80 2.12 9.83 -2.78
CA VAL A 80 2.99 8.89 -2.04
C VAL A 80 2.98 7.50 -2.68
N PHE A 81 1.81 7.02 -3.11
CA PHE A 81 1.70 5.76 -3.84
C PHE A 81 2.43 5.82 -5.19
N ALA A 82 2.33 6.96 -5.90
CA ALA A 82 3.05 7.16 -7.16
C ALA A 82 4.58 7.24 -6.97
N ASP A 83 5.03 7.90 -5.90
CA ASP A 83 6.45 8.16 -5.64
C ASP A 83 7.22 6.90 -5.20
N THR A 84 6.52 5.91 -4.65
CA THR A 84 7.12 4.61 -4.29
C THR A 84 7.70 3.92 -5.53
N GLY A 85 7.02 3.96 -6.68
CA GLY A 85 7.51 3.36 -7.92
C GLY A 85 8.73 4.08 -8.51
N ALA A 86 8.78 5.42 -8.42
CA ALA A 86 9.88 6.23 -8.96
C ALA A 86 11.15 6.12 -8.11
N ASN A 87 11.01 6.11 -6.78
CA ASN A 87 12.14 6.00 -5.85
C ASN A 87 12.87 4.65 -5.96
N ILE A 88 12.17 3.56 -6.32
CA ILE A 88 12.77 2.24 -6.54
C ILE A 88 13.73 2.23 -7.74
N LEU A 89 13.41 2.98 -8.80
CA LEU A 89 14.16 2.93 -10.06
C LEU A 89 15.44 3.78 -10.04
N LEU A 90 15.51 4.81 -9.20
CA LEU A 90 16.51 5.87 -9.27
C LEU A 90 17.49 5.92 -8.09
N TYR A 91 17.36 5.05 -7.09
CA TYR A 91 18.13 5.21 -5.85
C TYR A 91 19.59 4.73 -5.96
N PRO A 92 20.59 5.57 -5.62
CA PRO A 92 21.97 5.14 -5.50
C PRO A 92 22.19 4.33 -4.20
N PRO A 93 23.08 3.31 -4.21
CA PRO A 93 23.35 2.48 -3.04
C PRO A 93 23.94 3.32 -1.89
N GLY A 94 23.36 3.20 -0.69
CA GLY A 94 23.92 3.74 0.57
C GLY A 94 23.17 4.91 1.23
N GLY A 95 22.06 5.40 0.64
CA GLY A 95 21.22 6.49 1.18
C GLY A 95 19.79 6.08 1.54
N GLU A 96 19.53 4.80 1.79
CA GLU A 96 18.18 4.25 1.87
C GLU A 96 17.31 4.98 2.92
N THR A 97 16.20 5.56 2.48
CA THR A 97 15.14 6.01 3.39
C THR A 97 14.48 4.79 4.05
N LEU A 98 13.86 4.96 5.23
CA LEU A 98 13.21 3.86 5.95
C LEU A 98 12.29 3.02 5.05
N LEU A 99 11.56 3.68 4.14
CA LEU A 99 10.67 3.03 3.17
C LEU A 99 11.45 2.14 2.19
N ILE A 100 12.56 2.64 1.64
CA ILE A 100 13.42 1.89 0.70
C ILE A 100 14.12 0.75 1.43
N ALA A 101 14.56 0.95 2.67
CA ALA A 101 15.14 -0.10 3.49
C ALA A 101 14.12 -1.20 3.82
N LEU A 102 12.88 -0.83 4.16
CA LEU A 102 11.79 -1.77 4.40
C LEU A 102 11.45 -2.56 3.13
N TYR A 103 11.37 -1.86 1.99
CA TYR A 103 11.13 -2.47 0.69
C TYR A 103 12.30 -3.36 0.24
N ALA A 104 13.55 -2.98 0.51
CA ALA A 104 14.73 -3.80 0.22
C ALA A 104 14.77 -5.07 1.07
N ILE A 105 14.22 -5.03 2.28
CA ILE A 105 14.01 -6.22 3.13
C ILE A 105 12.90 -7.11 2.54
N GLU A 106 11.80 -6.52 2.09
CA GLU A 106 10.68 -7.22 1.43
C GLU A 106 11.10 -7.86 0.09
N ALA A 107 11.80 -7.11 -0.76
CA ALA A 107 12.33 -7.53 -2.06
C ALA A 107 13.45 -8.58 -1.96
N LYS A 108 14.05 -8.77 -0.78
CA LYS A 108 14.94 -9.90 -0.48
C LYS A 108 14.18 -11.17 -0.09
N GLY A 109 12.85 -11.16 -0.24
CA GLY A 109 11.92 -12.18 0.20
C GLY A 109 11.53 -11.97 1.66
N GLY A 110 10.36 -11.39 1.90
CA GLY A 110 9.76 -11.16 3.22
C GLY A 110 9.66 -12.40 4.12
N ASP A 111 9.82 -13.61 3.57
CA ASP A 111 10.02 -14.85 4.35
C ASP A 111 11.23 -14.78 5.29
N ARG A 112 12.18 -13.86 5.05
CA ARG A 112 13.32 -13.61 5.93
C ARG A 112 12.99 -12.73 7.14
N VAL A 113 11.82 -12.11 7.23
CA VAL A 113 11.34 -11.52 8.49
C VAL A 113 11.27 -12.60 9.58
N PHE A 114 11.00 -13.86 9.21
CA PHE A 114 11.06 -15.02 10.11
C PHE A 114 12.49 -15.60 10.30
N SER A 115 13.49 -15.09 9.58
CA SER A 115 14.86 -15.65 9.55
C SER A 115 15.96 -14.68 10.01
N LEU A 116 15.68 -13.40 10.27
CA LEU A 116 16.73 -12.43 10.63
C LEU A 116 17.32 -12.59 12.05
N SER A 117 16.79 -13.52 12.82
CA SER A 117 17.47 -14.15 13.95
C SER A 117 16.68 -15.42 14.22
N GLY A 118 17.33 -16.56 14.45
CA GLY A 118 16.67 -17.87 14.67
C GLY A 118 15.83 -17.95 15.96
N ARG A 119 15.00 -16.94 16.24
CA ARG A 119 14.33 -16.67 17.51
C ARG A 119 12.95 -16.03 17.35
N VAL A 120 12.44 -15.85 16.13
CA VAL A 120 11.03 -15.47 15.92
C VAL A 120 10.16 -16.70 16.16
N ARG A 121 9.61 -16.80 17.37
CA ARG A 121 8.77 -17.93 17.81
C ARG A 121 7.45 -17.91 17.04
N VAL A 122 7.23 -18.93 16.20
CA VAL A 122 5.99 -19.21 15.43
C VAL A 122 4.71 -19.05 16.25
N TRP A 123 4.77 -19.30 17.55
CA TRP A 123 3.64 -19.24 18.49
C TRP A 123 2.97 -17.87 18.64
N TRP A 124 3.61 -16.75 18.26
CA TRP A 124 2.97 -15.43 18.29
C TRP A 124 2.20 -15.10 17.01
N HIS A 125 2.55 -15.70 15.87
CA HIS A 125 1.89 -15.44 14.59
C HIS A 125 0.61 -16.25 14.40
N LEU A 126 0.58 -17.48 14.95
CA LEU A 126 -0.62 -18.30 14.97
C LEU A 126 -1.82 -17.60 15.63
N PRO A 127 -1.74 -17.05 16.86
CA PRO A 127 -2.86 -16.35 17.47
C PRO A 127 -3.23 -15.05 16.74
N MET A 128 -2.29 -14.38 16.07
CA MET A 128 -2.61 -13.24 15.20
C MET A 128 -3.44 -13.66 13.99
N GLY A 129 -3.06 -14.75 13.32
CA GLY A 129 -3.83 -15.31 12.21
C GLY A 129 -5.22 -15.78 12.66
N VAL A 130 -5.29 -16.54 13.75
CA VAL A 130 -6.56 -16.99 14.35
C VAL A 130 -7.43 -15.81 14.77
N GLY A 131 -6.84 -14.79 15.39
CA GLY A 131 -7.54 -13.56 15.77
C GLY A 131 -8.08 -12.79 14.56
N GLY A 132 -7.31 -12.71 13.48
CA GLY A 132 -7.74 -12.12 12.21
C GLY A 132 -8.93 -12.86 11.58
N PHE A 133 -8.87 -14.20 11.52
CA PHE A 133 -9.98 -15.01 11.03
C PHE A 133 -11.23 -14.93 11.93
N ALA A 134 -11.04 -14.91 13.26
CA ALA A 134 -12.14 -14.75 14.21
C ALA A 134 -12.82 -13.38 14.08
N LEU A 135 -12.03 -12.32 13.91
CA LEU A 135 -12.56 -10.97 13.66
C LEU A 135 -13.31 -10.92 12.32
N ALA A 136 -12.73 -11.47 11.25
CA ALA A 136 -13.38 -11.55 9.95
C ALA A 136 -14.71 -12.32 10.02
N LEU A 137 -14.75 -13.44 10.76
CA LEU A 137 -15.98 -14.19 11.01
C LEU A 137 -17.00 -13.37 11.81
N GLY A 138 -16.57 -12.66 12.86
CA GLY A 138 -17.43 -11.77 13.63
C GLY A 138 -18.06 -10.66 12.78
N ILE A 139 -17.26 -10.05 11.91
CA ILE A 139 -17.74 -9.05 10.93
C ILE A 139 -18.73 -9.70 9.95
N ALA A 140 -18.41 -10.89 9.43
CA ALA A 140 -19.31 -11.60 8.53
C ALA A 140 -20.66 -11.92 9.20
N VAL A 141 -20.66 -12.42 10.43
CA VAL A 141 -21.89 -12.70 11.20
C VAL A 141 -22.69 -11.42 11.44
N PHE A 142 -22.03 -10.31 11.78
CA PHE A 142 -22.70 -9.01 11.90
C PHE A 142 -23.34 -8.58 10.57
N LEU A 143 -22.62 -8.68 9.45
CA LEU A 143 -23.14 -8.33 8.12
C LEU A 143 -24.29 -9.25 7.68
N VAL A 144 -24.32 -10.51 8.11
CA VAL A 144 -25.43 -11.44 7.87
C VAL A 144 -26.72 -10.93 8.52
N THR A 145 -26.64 -10.35 9.71
CA THR A 145 -27.84 -9.76 10.34
C THR A 145 -28.40 -8.56 9.57
N LEU A 146 -27.60 -7.93 8.71
CA LEU A 146 -28.00 -6.77 7.92
C LEU A 146 -28.42 -7.13 6.48
N ARG A 147 -27.77 -8.12 5.86
CA ARG A 147 -27.92 -8.45 4.43
C ARG A 147 -28.33 -9.88 4.13
N GLY A 148 -28.35 -10.75 5.14
CA GLY A 148 -28.75 -12.13 5.00
C GLY A 148 -27.59 -13.12 4.81
N TRP A 149 -27.96 -14.39 4.69
CA TRP A 149 -27.03 -15.52 4.69
C TRP A 149 -25.98 -15.55 3.54
N PRO A 150 -26.21 -14.98 2.33
CA PRO A 150 -25.22 -15.08 1.25
C PRO A 150 -23.86 -14.44 1.60
N VAL A 151 -23.83 -13.53 2.57
CA VAL A 151 -22.58 -12.98 3.12
C VAL A 151 -21.69 -14.08 3.73
N LEU A 152 -22.26 -15.11 4.37
CA LEU A 152 -21.47 -16.26 4.86
C LEU A 152 -20.85 -17.05 3.72
N ALA A 153 -21.55 -17.18 2.59
CA ALA A 153 -21.01 -17.87 1.43
C ALA A 153 -19.78 -17.12 0.87
N PHE A 154 -19.86 -15.79 0.76
CA PHE A 154 -18.70 -14.97 0.37
C PHE A 154 -17.54 -15.07 1.37
N ALA A 155 -17.84 -15.01 2.67
CA ALA A 155 -16.82 -15.15 3.71
C ALA A 155 -16.15 -16.53 3.69
N ALA A 156 -16.93 -17.60 3.51
CA ALA A 156 -16.43 -18.97 3.40
C ALA A 156 -15.56 -19.15 2.15
N CYS A 157 -15.99 -18.64 0.99
CA CYS A 157 -15.20 -18.67 -0.24
C CYS A 157 -13.89 -17.89 -0.10
N GLY A 158 -13.93 -16.69 0.50
CA GLY A 158 -12.73 -15.89 0.76
C GLY A 158 -11.76 -16.60 1.70
N GLY A 159 -12.26 -17.20 2.78
CA GLY A 159 -11.45 -18.01 3.70
C GLY A 159 -10.85 -19.23 3.02
N ALA A 160 -11.62 -19.96 2.20
CA ALA A 160 -11.13 -21.11 1.44
C ALA A 160 -10.03 -20.71 0.45
N ILE A 161 -10.18 -19.57 -0.25
CA ILE A 161 -9.15 -19.01 -1.14
C ILE A 161 -7.89 -18.68 -0.34
N ALA A 162 -8.02 -17.99 0.80
CA ALA A 162 -6.88 -17.61 1.64
C ALA A 162 -6.10 -18.83 2.17
N LEU A 163 -6.81 -19.86 2.66
CA LEU A 163 -6.20 -21.08 3.17
C LEU A 163 -5.57 -21.91 2.05
N SER A 164 -6.29 -22.13 0.94
CA SER A 164 -5.82 -22.95 -0.18
C SER A 164 -4.64 -22.35 -0.95
N TYR A 165 -4.49 -21.02 -0.88
CA TYR A 165 -3.38 -20.31 -1.50
C TYR A 165 -2.02 -20.76 -0.96
N LEU A 166 -1.89 -20.88 0.37
CA LEU A 166 -0.63 -21.16 1.03
C LEU A 166 -0.57 -22.56 1.70
N MET A 167 -1.66 -23.02 2.30
CA MET A 167 -1.65 -24.21 3.16
C MET A 167 -1.75 -25.53 2.37
N PRO A 168 -0.98 -26.56 2.76
CA PRO A 168 -1.22 -27.93 2.30
C PRO A 168 -2.65 -28.38 2.67
N PRO A 169 -3.33 -29.16 1.82
CA PRO A 169 -2.81 -29.90 0.68
C PRO A 169 -2.91 -29.16 -0.67
N MET A 170 -3.46 -27.95 -0.74
CA MET A 170 -3.68 -27.26 -2.03
C MET A 170 -2.49 -26.39 -2.44
N SER A 171 -1.97 -25.55 -1.55
CA SER A 171 -0.80 -24.67 -1.75
C SER A 171 -0.69 -24.13 -3.18
N PHE A 172 -1.75 -23.47 -3.69
CA PHE A 172 -1.84 -23.08 -5.11
C PHE A 172 -0.71 -22.16 -5.56
N SER A 173 -0.18 -21.34 -4.65
CA SER A 173 1.02 -20.51 -4.88
C SER A 173 2.24 -21.35 -5.28
N TYR A 174 2.39 -22.55 -4.71
CA TYR A 174 3.48 -23.48 -5.03
C TYR A 174 3.24 -24.29 -6.31
N ARG A 175 2.01 -24.28 -6.84
CA ARG A 175 1.59 -25.11 -7.97
C ARG A 175 1.39 -24.33 -9.27
N GLY A 176 1.53 -23.00 -9.28
CA GLY A 176 1.33 -22.18 -10.48
C GLY A 176 -0.13 -21.93 -10.83
N LEU A 177 -0.98 -21.97 -9.80
CA LEU A 177 -2.37 -21.50 -9.89
C LEU A 177 -2.60 -20.32 -8.92
N GLY A 178 -1.55 -19.85 -8.23
CA GLY A 178 -1.67 -18.83 -7.19
C GLY A 178 -2.19 -17.51 -7.74
N GLU A 179 -1.65 -17.08 -8.86
CA GLU A 179 -1.98 -15.84 -9.58
C GLU A 179 -3.46 -15.86 -10.02
N THR A 180 -3.93 -17.00 -10.51
CA THR A 180 -5.33 -17.19 -10.90
C THR A 180 -6.25 -17.15 -9.68
N VAL A 181 -5.85 -17.81 -8.59
CA VAL A 181 -6.62 -17.84 -7.33
C VAL A 181 -6.73 -16.44 -6.72
N ILE A 182 -5.65 -15.66 -6.73
CA ILE A 182 -5.66 -14.25 -6.30
C ILE A 182 -6.57 -13.43 -7.22
N ALA A 183 -6.45 -13.57 -8.54
CA ALA A 183 -7.29 -12.84 -9.50
C ALA A 183 -8.80 -13.12 -9.29
N ILE A 184 -9.16 -14.37 -8.99
CA ILE A 184 -10.55 -14.76 -8.68
C ILE A 184 -11.00 -14.16 -7.34
N GLY A 185 -10.15 -14.21 -6.32
CA GLY A 185 -10.46 -13.67 -4.98
C GLY A 185 -10.66 -12.15 -5.00
N TYR A 186 -9.73 -11.42 -5.60
CA TYR A 186 -9.75 -9.96 -5.64
C TYR A 186 -10.66 -9.38 -6.74
N GLY A 187 -10.84 -10.09 -7.85
CA GLY A 187 -11.75 -9.70 -8.92
C GLY A 187 -13.21 -10.02 -8.55
N PRO A 188 -13.76 -11.16 -8.98
CA PRO A 188 -15.13 -11.55 -8.67
C PRO A 188 -15.46 -11.58 -7.17
N GLY A 189 -14.59 -12.14 -6.33
CA GLY A 189 -14.87 -12.29 -4.90
C GLY A 189 -15.11 -10.95 -4.19
N LEU A 190 -14.16 -10.03 -4.31
CA LEU A 190 -14.24 -8.71 -3.69
C LEU A 190 -15.32 -7.84 -4.34
N THR A 191 -15.41 -7.86 -5.67
CA THR A 191 -16.34 -7.00 -6.43
C THR A 191 -17.79 -7.43 -6.23
N LEU A 192 -18.11 -8.72 -6.36
CA LEU A 192 -19.46 -9.23 -6.16
C LEU A 192 -19.86 -9.19 -4.69
N GLY A 193 -18.95 -9.50 -3.77
CA GLY A 193 -19.20 -9.39 -2.34
C GLY A 193 -19.52 -7.95 -1.92
N GLY A 194 -18.71 -6.99 -2.38
CA GLY A 194 -18.95 -5.56 -2.14
C GLY A 194 -20.25 -5.07 -2.76
N PHE A 195 -20.53 -5.45 -4.01
CA PHE A 195 -21.77 -5.10 -4.69
C PHE A 195 -22.99 -5.65 -3.95
N TYR A 196 -22.98 -6.94 -3.59
CA TYR A 196 -24.06 -7.58 -2.85
C TYR A 196 -24.31 -6.93 -1.48
N LEU A 197 -23.25 -6.57 -0.75
CA LEU A 197 -23.38 -5.86 0.53
C LEU A 197 -24.02 -4.47 0.41
N GLN A 198 -23.92 -3.84 -0.77
CA GLN A 198 -24.49 -2.51 -1.03
C GLN A 198 -25.92 -2.59 -1.55
N THR A 199 -26.17 -3.44 -2.54
CA THR A 199 -27.45 -3.50 -3.29
C THR A 199 -28.37 -4.59 -2.77
N GLY A 200 -27.85 -5.63 -2.14
CA GLY A 200 -28.60 -6.83 -1.76
C GLY A 200 -28.85 -7.79 -2.93
N GLU A 201 -28.31 -7.50 -4.12
CA GLU A 201 -28.55 -8.28 -5.34
C GLU A 201 -27.23 -8.68 -6.01
N LEU A 202 -27.26 -9.77 -6.78
CA LEU A 202 -26.15 -10.17 -7.64
C LEU A 202 -26.48 -9.81 -9.08
N SER A 203 -25.60 -9.02 -9.69
CA SER A 203 -25.77 -8.60 -11.08
C SER A 203 -24.70 -9.22 -11.99
N TRP A 204 -25.13 -9.65 -13.17
CA TRP A 204 -24.22 -10.08 -14.23
C TRP A 204 -23.32 -8.93 -14.71
N SER A 205 -23.80 -7.69 -14.68
CA SER A 205 -22.98 -6.52 -15.01
C SER A 205 -21.84 -6.34 -14.02
N ALA A 206 -22.06 -6.59 -12.73
CA ALA A 206 -21.02 -6.54 -11.71
C ALA A 206 -20.01 -7.68 -11.88
N ALA A 207 -20.47 -8.87 -12.28
CA ALA A 207 -19.57 -9.99 -12.59
C ALA A 207 -18.66 -9.66 -13.78
N LEU A 208 -19.20 -9.08 -14.85
CA LEU A 208 -18.39 -8.64 -15.99
C LEU A 208 -17.45 -7.50 -15.61
N ALA A 209 -17.92 -6.51 -14.84
CA ALA A 209 -17.08 -5.42 -14.35
C ALA A 209 -15.90 -5.93 -13.51
N SER A 210 -16.08 -7.03 -12.77
CA SER A 210 -15.02 -7.64 -11.94
C SER A 210 -13.85 -8.21 -12.74
N THR A 211 -13.99 -8.40 -14.06
CA THR A 211 -12.88 -8.85 -14.91
C THR A 211 -11.75 -7.82 -14.98
N VAL A 212 -12.08 -6.53 -14.89
CA VAL A 212 -11.08 -5.44 -14.91
C VAL A 212 -10.13 -5.52 -13.70
N PRO A 213 -10.61 -5.51 -12.44
CA PRO A 213 -9.73 -5.71 -11.29
C PRO A 213 -9.10 -7.11 -11.26
N ALA A 214 -9.77 -8.16 -11.76
CA ALA A 214 -9.19 -9.50 -11.84
C ALA A 214 -7.92 -9.52 -12.71
N LEU A 215 -8.01 -8.95 -13.92
CA LEU A 215 -6.88 -8.87 -14.85
C LEU A 215 -5.78 -7.94 -14.34
N ALA A 216 -6.15 -6.82 -13.71
CA ALA A 216 -5.19 -5.90 -13.13
C ALA A 216 -4.39 -6.56 -12.00
N VAL A 217 -5.05 -7.27 -11.09
CA VAL A 217 -4.38 -7.98 -9.99
C VAL A 217 -3.58 -9.17 -10.52
N PHE A 218 -4.05 -9.87 -11.54
CA PHE A 218 -3.29 -10.93 -12.20
C PHE A 218 -1.98 -10.39 -12.81
N ALA A 219 -2.07 -9.29 -13.58
CA ALA A 219 -0.91 -8.65 -14.18
C ALA A 219 0.08 -8.13 -13.12
N MET A 220 -0.43 -7.52 -12.04
CA MET A 220 0.38 -7.09 -10.90
C MET A 220 1.07 -8.27 -10.22
N ALA A 221 0.36 -9.38 -9.98
CA ALA A 221 0.94 -10.59 -9.39
C ALA A 221 2.08 -11.13 -10.26
N LEU A 222 1.90 -11.17 -11.59
CA LEU A 222 2.98 -11.53 -12.50
C LEU A 222 4.16 -10.56 -12.42
N ALA A 223 3.90 -9.25 -12.42
CA ALA A 223 4.97 -8.25 -12.32
C ALA A 223 5.83 -8.45 -11.06
N ASN A 224 5.19 -8.75 -9.92
CA ASN A 224 5.86 -8.98 -8.65
C ASN A 224 6.65 -10.29 -8.61
N GLU A 225 6.22 -11.32 -9.34
CA GLU A 225 6.91 -12.61 -9.38
C GLU A 225 8.13 -12.63 -10.34
N VAL A 226 8.25 -11.67 -11.27
CA VAL A 226 9.40 -11.61 -12.21
C VAL A 226 10.74 -11.39 -11.48
N PRO A 227 10.87 -10.41 -10.56
CA PRO A 227 12.05 -10.25 -9.72
C PRO A 227 12.32 -11.47 -8.83
N ASP A 228 11.26 -12.05 -8.26
CA ASP A 228 11.33 -13.14 -7.27
C ASP A 228 11.62 -14.52 -7.88
N TRP A 229 11.68 -14.61 -9.22
CA TRP A 229 11.91 -15.85 -9.97
C TRP A 229 13.06 -16.70 -9.42
N HIS A 230 14.18 -16.08 -9.02
CA HIS A 230 15.33 -16.83 -8.50
C HIS A 230 15.05 -17.40 -7.10
N GLY A 231 14.46 -16.60 -6.21
CA GLY A 231 14.13 -17.01 -4.84
C GLY A 231 13.06 -18.09 -4.82
N ASP A 232 11.98 -17.90 -5.60
CA ASP A 232 10.87 -18.85 -5.68
C ASP A 232 11.31 -20.21 -6.24
N ARG A 233 12.22 -20.21 -7.23
CA ARG A 233 12.79 -21.45 -7.77
C ARG A 233 13.64 -22.20 -6.74
N LEU A 234 14.42 -21.51 -5.91
CA LEU A 234 15.26 -22.13 -4.89
C LEU A 234 14.45 -22.79 -3.78
N VAL A 235 13.30 -22.22 -3.41
CA VAL A 235 12.38 -22.77 -2.40
C VAL A 235 11.44 -23.84 -3.00
N GLY A 236 11.55 -24.10 -4.30
CA GLY A 236 10.78 -25.16 -4.97
C GLY A 236 9.35 -24.76 -5.34
N LYS A 237 9.00 -23.47 -5.31
CA LYS A 237 7.73 -22.98 -5.85
C LYS A 237 7.70 -23.20 -7.37
N ARG A 238 6.55 -23.63 -7.87
CA ARG A 238 6.30 -23.83 -9.32
C ARG A 238 5.22 -22.85 -9.81
N ASN A 239 5.36 -21.58 -9.44
CA ASN A 239 4.49 -20.50 -9.91
C ASN A 239 4.58 -20.35 -11.45
N LEU A 240 3.66 -19.58 -12.04
CA LEU A 240 3.54 -19.44 -13.49
C LEU A 240 4.82 -18.88 -14.10
N ILE A 241 5.49 -17.95 -13.42
CA ILE A 241 6.73 -17.34 -13.89
C ILE A 241 7.91 -18.30 -13.83
N VAL A 242 8.01 -19.14 -12.79
CA VAL A 242 9.02 -20.21 -12.74
C VAL A 242 8.82 -21.22 -13.86
N ARG A 243 7.56 -21.52 -14.23
CA ARG A 243 7.23 -22.43 -15.36
C ARG A 243 7.52 -21.83 -16.73
N ILE A 244 7.16 -20.56 -16.95
CA ILE A 244 7.32 -19.86 -18.25
C ILE A 244 8.79 -19.42 -18.47
N GLY A 245 9.49 -19.09 -17.39
CA GLY A 245 10.86 -18.61 -17.39
C GLY A 245 10.96 -17.07 -17.45
N ARG A 246 11.92 -16.51 -16.71
CA ARG A 246 12.11 -15.05 -16.51
C ARG A 246 12.10 -14.22 -17.80
N ARG A 247 12.80 -14.67 -18.85
CA ARG A 247 12.91 -13.92 -20.12
C ARG A 247 11.57 -13.80 -20.85
N ARG A 248 10.76 -14.86 -20.85
CA ARG A 248 9.44 -14.86 -21.50
C ARG A 248 8.40 -14.11 -20.68
N ALA A 249 8.49 -14.21 -19.34
CA ALA A 249 7.63 -13.44 -18.45
C ALA A 249 7.90 -11.92 -18.53
N ALA A 250 9.17 -11.51 -18.66
CA ALA A 250 9.52 -10.11 -18.87
C ALA A 250 8.98 -9.55 -20.20
N VAL A 251 8.90 -10.38 -21.26
CA VAL A 251 8.30 -10.00 -22.54
C VAL A 251 6.77 -9.95 -22.46
N LEU A 252 6.14 -10.78 -21.62
CA LEU A 252 4.69 -10.74 -21.41
C LEU A 252 4.24 -9.43 -20.71
N TYR A 253 5.16 -8.78 -20.00
CA TYR A 253 4.93 -7.55 -19.25
C TYR A 253 5.34 -6.27 -20.01
N ALA A 254 6.24 -6.38 -21.00
CA ALA A 254 6.75 -5.26 -21.79
C ALA A 254 5.78 -4.84 -22.90
#